data_AF-A0A8T7K719-F1
#
_entry.id   AF-A0A8T7K719-F1
#
_cell.length_a   1.000
_cell.length_b   1.000
_cell.length_c   1.000
_cell.angle_alpha   90.00
_cell.angle_beta   90.00
_cell.angle_gamma   90.00
#
_symmetry.space_group_name_H-M   'P 1'
#
loop_
_entity.id
_entity.type
_entity.pdbx_description
1 polymer ?
#
loop_
_entity_poly.entity_id
_entity_poly.type
_entity_poly.pdbx_seq_one_letter_code
_entity_poly.pdbx_strand_id
1 'polypeptide(L)'
;MRYVRTFFTAISLTLRGARPPEVAHAPLRAWIAQARKLLDGVYAAADANGLPASQRQTLRLRIDKREMAVETLLAALRHHLNEEYPYLLRHPTPHSLTAIYASNLNDRYYISRLAETLTTPALQRALQKLGAHLDAIPPGNS
;
A
#
# COMPACT_ATOMS: atom_id res chain seq x y z
N MET A 1 -1.53 -6.88 -25.80
CA MET A 1 -2.33 -8.01 -26.34
C MET A 1 -2.89 -9.00 -25.30
N ARG A 2 -2.38 -9.04 -24.04
CA ARG A 2 -2.83 -9.99 -23.00
C ARG A 2 -4.25 -9.70 -22.44
N TYR A 3 -4.64 -8.42 -22.38
CA TYR A 3 -5.93 -7.96 -21.84
C TYR A 3 -7.15 -8.29 -22.71
N VAL A 4 -6.99 -8.25 -24.03
CA VAL A 4 -8.08 -8.58 -24.98
C VAL A 4 -8.45 -10.06 -24.87
N ARG A 5 -7.45 -10.93 -24.71
CA ARG A 5 -7.65 -12.38 -24.59
C ARG A 5 -8.38 -12.75 -23.29
N THR A 6 -8.04 -12.11 -22.16
CA THR A 6 -8.75 -12.29 -20.88
C THR A 6 -10.21 -11.83 -20.94
N PHE A 7 -10.52 -10.75 -21.67
CA PHE A 7 -11.88 -10.26 -21.84
C PHE A 7 -12.77 -11.26 -22.60
N PHE A 8 -12.31 -11.77 -23.74
CA PHE A 8 -13.07 -12.79 -24.50
C PHE A 8 -13.16 -14.13 -23.77
N THR A 9 -12.15 -14.49 -22.98
CA THR A 9 -12.19 -15.71 -22.15
C THR A 9 -13.24 -15.57 -21.04
N ALA A 10 -13.31 -14.40 -20.39
CA ALA A 10 -14.33 -14.12 -19.38
C ALA A 10 -15.75 -14.18 -19.98
N ILE A 11 -15.98 -13.60 -21.16
CA ILE A 11 -17.27 -13.67 -21.86
C ILE A 11 -17.64 -15.11 -22.23
N SER A 12 -16.68 -15.87 -22.79
CA SER A 12 -16.89 -17.27 -23.15
C SER A 12 -17.17 -18.16 -21.94
N LEU A 13 -16.64 -17.83 -20.75
CA LEU A 13 -16.89 -18.57 -19.52
C LEU A 13 -18.27 -18.20 -18.94
N THR A 14 -18.64 -16.91 -18.95
CA THR A 14 -19.97 -16.44 -18.52
C THR A 14 -21.10 -17.04 -19.37
N LEU A 15 -20.91 -17.14 -20.70
CA LEU A 15 -21.87 -17.79 -21.61
C LEU A 15 -22.00 -19.31 -21.40
N ARG A 16 -21.01 -19.94 -20.76
CA ARG A 16 -21.00 -21.39 -20.45
C ARG A 16 -21.41 -21.70 -19.00
N GLY A 17 -21.84 -20.69 -18.24
CA GLY A 17 -22.15 -20.84 -16.80
C GLY A 17 -20.93 -21.13 -15.93
N ALA A 18 -19.71 -21.06 -16.50
CA ALA A 18 -18.47 -21.28 -15.78
C ALA A 18 -18.00 -19.96 -15.17
N ARG A 19 -17.75 -19.94 -13.86
CA ARG A 19 -17.14 -18.78 -13.21
C ARG A 19 -15.66 -18.71 -13.62
N PRO A 20 -15.12 -17.54 -13.98
CA PRO A 20 -13.68 -17.39 -14.13
C PRO A 20 -12.98 -17.83 -12.83
N PRO A 21 -11.76 -18.40 -12.91
CA PRO A 21 -11.06 -18.88 -11.73
C PRO A 21 -10.96 -17.74 -10.71
N GLU A 22 -11.45 -18.02 -9.50
CA GLU A 22 -11.45 -17.04 -8.42
C GLU A 22 -10.00 -16.64 -8.13
N VAL A 23 -9.72 -15.34 -8.25
CA VAL A 23 -8.38 -14.84 -7.94
C VAL A 23 -8.27 -14.80 -6.42
N ALA A 24 -7.48 -15.72 -5.86
CA ALA A 24 -7.24 -15.76 -4.42
C ALA A 24 -6.83 -14.38 -3.87
N HIS A 25 -7.51 -13.97 -2.81
CA HIS A 25 -7.36 -12.68 -2.14
C HIS A 25 -7.53 -11.46 -3.08
N ALA A 26 -8.46 -11.51 -4.05
CA ALA A 26 -8.73 -10.39 -4.95
C ALA A 26 -8.97 -9.05 -4.22
N PRO A 27 -9.71 -8.98 -3.09
CA PRO A 27 -9.87 -7.73 -2.35
C PRO A 27 -8.55 -7.17 -1.84
N LEU A 28 -7.69 -8.02 -1.29
CA LEU A 28 -6.39 -7.60 -0.75
C LEU A 28 -5.44 -7.14 -1.85
N ARG A 29 -5.46 -7.80 -3.03
CA ARG A 29 -4.69 -7.36 -4.21
C ARG A 29 -5.14 -5.99 -4.70
N ALA A 30 -6.46 -5.75 -4.75
CA ALA A 30 -7.01 -4.45 -5.12
C ALA A 30 -6.64 -3.37 -4.09
N TRP A 31 -6.72 -3.71 -2.80
CA TRP A 31 -6.29 -2.83 -1.71
C TRP A 31 -4.80 -2.46 -1.80
N ILE A 32 -3.90 -3.42 -2.07
CA ILE A 32 -2.47 -3.16 -2.28
C ILE A 32 -2.27 -2.21 -3.47
N ALA A 33 -2.94 -2.47 -4.59
CA ALA A 33 -2.80 -1.64 -5.80
C ALA A 33 -3.25 -0.19 -5.55
N GLN A 34 -4.33 0.00 -4.77
CA GLN A 34 -4.79 1.33 -4.40
C GLN A 34 -3.84 2.01 -3.40
N ALA A 35 -3.31 1.29 -2.42
CA ALA A 35 -2.34 1.82 -1.47
C ALA A 35 -1.07 2.34 -2.18
N ARG A 36 -0.59 1.63 -3.22
CA ARG A 36 0.54 2.10 -4.05
C ARG A 36 0.25 3.46 -4.70
N LYS A 37 -0.91 3.60 -5.33
CA LYS A 37 -1.33 4.87 -5.96
C LYS A 37 -1.41 6.01 -4.95
N LEU A 38 -1.91 5.74 -3.74
CA LEU A 38 -1.99 6.73 -2.67
C LEU A 38 -0.60 7.12 -2.17
N LEU A 39 0.30 6.14 -2.03
CA LEU A 39 1.69 6.39 -1.67
C LEU A 39 2.41 7.23 -2.72
N ASP A 40 2.24 6.93 -4.02
CA ASP A 40 2.77 7.77 -5.10
C ASP A 40 2.25 9.21 -5.00
N GLY A 41 0.98 9.38 -4.62
CA GLY A 41 0.38 10.68 -4.32
C GLY A 41 1.03 11.40 -3.12
N VAL A 42 1.45 10.66 -2.08
CA VAL A 42 2.21 11.23 -0.95
C VAL A 42 3.58 11.73 -1.41
N TYR A 43 4.29 10.94 -2.23
CA TYR A 43 5.58 11.37 -2.79
C TYR A 43 5.44 12.62 -3.66
N ALA A 44 4.46 12.64 -4.57
CA ALA A 44 4.18 13.80 -5.41
C ALA A 44 3.80 15.04 -4.58
N ALA A 45 2.98 14.86 -3.54
CA ALA A 45 2.63 15.95 -2.63
C ALA A 45 3.85 16.45 -1.86
N ALA A 46 4.74 15.57 -1.40
CA ALA A 46 5.97 15.96 -0.73
C ALA A 46 6.89 16.76 -1.65
N ASP A 47 7.13 16.27 -2.87
CA ASP A 47 7.98 16.95 -3.87
C ASP A 47 7.42 18.35 -4.22
N ALA A 48 6.11 18.45 -4.46
CA ALA A 48 5.45 19.72 -4.81
C ALA A 48 5.40 20.73 -3.65
N ASN A 49 5.58 20.28 -2.41
CA ASN A 49 5.47 21.13 -1.21
C ASN A 49 6.82 21.31 -0.50
N GLY A 50 7.90 21.27 -1.28
CA GLY A 50 9.23 21.63 -0.79
C GLY A 50 9.92 20.55 0.05
N LEU A 51 9.43 19.31 0.03
CA LEU A 51 10.06 18.16 0.68
C LEU A 51 10.50 17.12 -0.37
N PRO A 52 11.47 17.45 -1.25
CA PRO A 52 11.97 16.54 -2.28
C PRO A 52 12.74 15.36 -1.68
N ALA A 53 13.09 14.37 -2.51
CA ALA A 53 13.81 13.16 -2.09
C ALA A 53 15.05 13.43 -1.22
N SER A 54 15.89 14.38 -1.62
CA SER A 54 17.10 14.75 -0.85
C SER A 54 16.79 15.27 0.56
N GLN A 55 15.68 15.98 0.73
CA GLN A 55 15.24 16.44 2.05
C GLN A 55 14.56 15.33 2.85
N ARG A 56 13.75 14.45 2.23
CA ARG A 56 13.14 13.31 2.95
C ARG A 56 14.19 12.34 3.50
N GLN A 57 15.33 12.21 2.84
CA GLN A 57 16.45 11.37 3.28
C GLN A 57 17.16 11.93 4.52
N THR A 58 17.15 13.25 4.71
CA THR A 58 17.85 13.91 5.82
C THR A 58 16.92 14.34 6.95
N LEU A 59 15.65 14.63 6.66
CA LEU A 59 14.63 14.98 7.65
C LEU A 59 14.35 13.76 8.55
N ARG A 60 14.75 13.86 9.81
CA ARG A 60 14.56 12.83 10.83
C ARG A 60 13.34 13.14 11.68
N LEU A 61 12.56 12.10 11.98
CA LEU A 61 11.46 12.12 12.92
C LEU A 61 11.77 11.17 14.07
N ARG A 62 11.44 11.61 15.28
CA ARG A 62 11.52 10.78 16.47
C ARG A 62 10.24 9.94 16.61
N ILE A 63 10.37 8.63 16.39
CA ILE A 63 9.30 7.64 16.52
C ILE A 63 9.78 6.56 17.49
N ASP A 64 9.03 6.32 18.57
CA ASP A 64 9.40 5.33 19.62
C ASP A 64 10.83 5.47 20.14
N LYS A 65 11.25 6.73 20.39
CA LYS A 65 12.61 7.10 20.84
C LYS A 65 13.72 6.81 19.80
N ARG A 66 13.38 6.43 18.57
CA ARG A 66 14.31 6.24 17.45
C ARG A 66 14.20 7.39 16.47
N GLU A 67 15.35 7.85 15.97
CA GLU A 67 15.41 8.84 14.89
C GLU A 67 15.39 8.13 13.54
N MET A 68 14.31 8.31 12.78
CA MET A 68 14.15 7.69 11.46
C MET A 68 13.96 8.76 10.39
N ALA A 69 14.60 8.59 9.24
CA ALA A 69 14.37 9.50 8.12
C ALA A 69 12.96 9.30 7.56
N VAL A 70 12.32 10.39 7.14
CA VAL A 70 11.01 10.34 6.47
C VAL A 70 11.03 9.39 5.28
N GLU A 71 12.10 9.44 4.47
CA GLU A 71 12.25 8.53 3.33
C GLU A 71 12.31 7.07 3.77
N THR A 72 12.98 6.74 4.88
CA THR A 72 13.06 5.36 5.36
C THR A 72 11.68 4.79 5.67
N LEU A 73 10.80 5.60 6.30
CA LEU A 73 9.44 5.18 6.63
C LEU A 73 8.59 4.96 5.38
N LEU A 74 8.62 5.92 4.45
CA LEU A 74 7.86 5.82 3.20
C LEU A 74 8.42 4.73 2.27
N ALA A 75 9.72 4.48 2.31
CA ALA A 75 10.37 3.43 1.53
C ALA A 75 10.06 2.04 2.09
N ALA A 76 9.96 1.87 3.41
CA ALA A 76 9.53 0.62 4.02
C ALA A 76 8.11 0.24 3.56
N LEU A 77 7.15 1.16 3.67
CA LEU A 77 5.80 0.92 3.14
C LEU A 77 5.80 0.66 1.63
N ARG A 78 6.62 1.39 0.85
CA ARG A 78 6.77 1.13 -0.59
C ARG A 78 7.24 -0.29 -0.85
N HIS A 79 8.24 -0.77 -0.12
CA HIS A 79 8.76 -2.13 -0.23
C HIS A 79 7.67 -3.16 0.11
N HIS A 80 6.97 -2.98 1.25
CA HIS A 80 5.88 -3.86 1.64
C HIS A 80 4.81 -3.98 0.53
N LEU A 81 4.37 -2.83 0.00
CA LEU A 81 3.34 -2.78 -1.04
C LEU A 81 3.81 -3.37 -2.37
N ASN A 82 5.07 -3.16 -2.76
CA ASN A 82 5.58 -3.54 -4.07
C ASN A 82 6.11 -4.96 -4.15
N GLU A 83 6.66 -5.46 -3.06
CA GLU A 83 7.45 -6.69 -3.02
C GLU A 83 6.88 -7.69 -2.02
N GLU A 84 6.85 -7.33 -0.73
CA GLU A 84 6.54 -8.26 0.36
C GLU A 84 5.10 -8.78 0.31
N TYR A 85 4.10 -7.89 0.33
CA TYR A 85 2.69 -8.31 0.32
C TYR A 85 2.35 -9.11 -0.95
N PRO A 86 2.75 -8.67 -2.16
CA PRO A 86 2.56 -9.49 -3.36
C PRO A 86 3.28 -10.85 -3.31
N TYR A 87 4.47 -10.91 -2.71
CA TYR A 87 5.20 -12.17 -2.55
C TYR A 87 4.44 -13.12 -1.62
N LEU A 88 4.00 -12.64 -0.45
CA LEU A 88 3.23 -13.41 0.53
C LEU A 88 1.90 -13.92 -0.03
N LEU A 89 1.26 -13.16 -0.93
CA LEU A 89 0.04 -13.58 -1.63
C LEU A 89 0.27 -14.49 -2.83
N ARG A 90 1.50 -14.62 -3.34
CA ARG A 90 1.85 -15.59 -4.40
C ARG A 90 2.37 -16.89 -3.81
N HIS A 91 2.99 -16.83 -2.64
CA HIS A 91 3.57 -17.96 -1.92
C HIS A 91 2.94 -18.06 -0.52
N PRO A 92 1.66 -18.44 -0.44
CA PRO A 92 0.94 -18.47 0.83
C PRO A 92 1.53 -19.52 1.76
N THR A 93 1.79 -19.11 2.99
CA THR A 93 2.09 -19.95 4.16
C THR A 93 0.98 -19.75 5.19
N PRO A 94 0.87 -20.60 6.23
CA PRO A 94 -0.09 -20.40 7.31
C PRO A 94 -0.01 -19.02 7.99
N HIS A 95 1.13 -18.32 7.86
CA HIS A 95 1.38 -17.02 8.51
C HIS A 95 1.40 -15.84 7.53
N SER A 96 1.21 -16.06 6.22
CA SER A 96 1.34 -14.99 5.21
C SER A 96 0.35 -13.85 5.44
N LEU A 97 -0.91 -14.17 5.77
CA LEU A 97 -1.90 -13.13 6.09
C LEU A 97 -1.55 -12.41 7.40
N THR A 98 -1.15 -13.14 8.44
CA THR A 98 -0.70 -12.56 9.70
C THR A 98 0.45 -11.58 9.51
N ALA A 99 1.44 -11.94 8.68
CA ALA A 99 2.56 -11.07 8.35
C ALA A 99 2.09 -9.78 7.66
N ILE A 100 1.19 -9.86 6.67
CA ILE A 100 0.61 -8.68 6.01
C ILE A 100 -0.10 -7.77 7.02
N TYR A 101 -0.94 -8.33 7.90
CA TYR A 101 -1.67 -7.53 8.89
C TYR A 101 -0.73 -6.89 9.92
N ALA A 102 0.28 -7.62 10.40
CA ALA A 102 1.26 -7.11 11.34
C ALA A 102 2.13 -6.01 10.73
N SER A 103 2.64 -6.20 9.51
CA SER A 103 3.40 -5.18 8.79
C SER A 103 2.52 -3.95 8.50
N ASN A 104 1.26 -4.12 8.10
CA ASN A 104 0.34 -3.00 7.88
C ASN A 104 0.03 -2.23 9.17
N LEU A 105 -0.02 -2.89 10.32
CA LEU A 105 -0.19 -2.19 11.61
C LEU A 105 0.97 -1.23 11.89
N ASN A 106 2.21 -1.66 11.61
CA ASN A 106 3.39 -0.81 11.73
C ASN A 106 3.37 0.33 10.72
N ASP A 107 3.02 0.04 9.46
CA ASP A 107 2.92 1.04 8.40
C ASP A 107 1.90 2.14 8.75
N ARG A 108 0.71 1.75 9.25
CA ARG A 108 -0.33 2.68 9.72
C ARG A 108 0.20 3.60 10.80
N TYR A 109 0.92 3.05 11.78
CA TYR A 109 1.52 3.83 12.84
C TYR A 109 2.54 4.84 12.28
N TYR A 110 3.42 4.44 11.36
CA TYR A 110 4.37 5.38 10.75
C TYR A 110 3.68 6.49 9.94
N ILE A 111 2.65 6.14 9.17
CA ILE A 111 1.88 7.12 8.39
C ILE A 111 1.13 8.10 9.31
N SER A 112 0.59 7.66 10.45
CA SER A 112 -0.06 8.56 11.40
C SER A 112 0.95 9.53 12.03
N ARG A 113 2.12 9.04 12.47
CA ARG A 113 3.21 9.90 12.99
C ARG A 113 3.69 10.92 11.96
N LEU A 114 3.78 10.53 10.69
CA LEU A 114 4.10 11.43 9.59
C LEU A 114 3.03 12.51 9.41
N ALA A 115 1.75 12.12 9.43
CA ALA A 115 0.62 13.06 9.26
C ALA A 115 0.49 14.07 10.42
N GLU A 116 0.89 13.67 11.63
CA GLU A 116 0.94 14.56 12.80
C GLU A 116 2.11 15.55 12.72
N THR A 117 3.25 15.12 12.17
CA THR A 117 4.48 15.94 12.18
C THR A 117 4.62 16.82 10.95
N LEU A 118 4.20 16.34 9.78
CA LEU A 118 4.30 17.05 8.51
C LEU A 118 2.99 17.82 8.26
N THR A 119 2.95 19.07 8.75
CA THR A 119 1.73 19.89 8.81
C THR A 119 1.39 20.63 7.53
N THR A 120 2.17 20.46 6.45
CA THR A 120 1.87 21.09 5.17
C THR A 120 0.52 20.59 4.62
N PRO A 121 -0.49 21.46 4.38
CA PRO A 121 -1.88 21.01 4.20
C PRO A 121 -2.11 20.00 3.07
N ALA A 122 -1.37 20.10 1.96
CA ALA A 122 -1.49 19.15 0.85
C ALA A 122 -0.89 17.77 1.20
N LEU A 123 0.31 17.77 1.80
CA LEU A 123 1.00 16.55 2.21
C LEU A 123 0.26 15.85 3.35
N GLN A 124 -0.20 16.62 4.34
CA GLN A 124 -1.00 16.09 5.45
C GLN A 124 -2.27 15.39 4.96
N ARG A 125 -3.02 16.01 4.04
CA ARG A 125 -4.20 15.38 3.43
C ARG A 125 -3.87 14.11 2.67
N ALA A 126 -2.74 14.08 1.94
CA ALA A 126 -2.29 12.88 1.25
C ALA A 126 -1.96 11.74 2.23
N LEU A 127 -1.24 12.06 3.32
CA LEU A 127 -0.89 11.11 4.38
C LEU A 127 -2.14 10.60 5.12
N GLN A 128 -3.09 11.47 5.45
CA GLN A 128 -4.36 11.08 6.08
C GLN A 128 -5.19 10.17 5.17
N LYS A 129 -5.26 10.47 3.87
CA LYS A 129 -5.95 9.63 2.89
C LYS A 129 -5.29 8.25 2.77
N LEU A 130 -3.96 8.20 2.75
CA LEU A 130 -3.23 6.93 2.78
C LEU A 130 -3.50 6.16 4.08
N GLY A 131 -3.40 6.83 5.23
CA GLY A 131 -3.66 6.23 6.55
C GLY A 131 -5.07 5.62 6.63
N ALA A 132 -6.10 6.37 6.24
CA ALA A 132 -7.48 5.87 6.20
C ALA A 132 -7.66 4.67 5.27
N HIS A 133 -6.94 4.61 4.15
CA HIS A 133 -6.95 3.43 3.27
C HIS A 133 -6.25 2.23 3.92
N LEU A 134 -5.13 2.46 4.62
CA LEU A 134 -4.43 1.40 5.35
C LEU A 134 -5.24 0.84 6.52
N ASP A 135 -6.05 1.68 7.18
CA ASP A 135 -7.02 1.29 8.20
C ASP A 135 -8.10 0.35 7.64
N ALA A 136 -8.51 0.58 6.39
CA ALA A 136 -9.54 -0.18 5.68
C ALA A 136 -8.99 -1.44 4.97
N ILE A 137 -7.99 -2.11 5.55
CA ILE A 137 -7.47 -3.37 5.00
C ILE A 137 -8.58 -4.44 5.00
N PRO A 138 -8.86 -5.12 3.86
CA PRO A 138 -9.91 -6.11 3.79
C PRO A 138 -9.56 -7.37 4.61
N PRO A 139 -10.56 -8.13 5.07
CA PRO A 139 -10.33 -9.43 5.71
C PRO A 139 -9.70 -10.42 4.73
N GLY A 140 -8.88 -11.34 5.26
CA GLY A 140 -8.07 -12.26 4.47
C GLY A 140 -8.86 -13.44 3.90
N ASN A 141 -10.13 -13.54 4.28
CA ASN A 141 -11.02 -14.63 3.92
C ASN A 141 -11.58 -14.35 2.51
N SER A 142 -11.11 -15.10 1.52
CA SER A 142 -11.75 -15.27 0.21
C SER A 142 -11.48 -16.69 -0.23
#